data_AF-A0A1H3CM19-F1
#
_entry.id   AF-A0A1H3CM19-F1
#
_cell.length_a   1.000
_cell.length_b   1.000
_cell.length_c   1.000
_cell.angle_alpha   90.00
_cell.angle_beta   90.00
_cell.angle_gamma   90.00
#
_symmetry.space_group_name_H-M   'P 1'
#
loop_
_entity.id
_entity.type
_entity.pdbx_description
1 polymer ?
#
loop_
_entity_poly.entity_id
_entity_poly.type
_entity_poly.pdbx_seq_one_letter_code
_entity_poly.pdbx_strand_id
1 'polypeptide(L)' 'MKPYSLDLRTRVAAACEQVGSRQQEVAARFGVSVSFIKKLRHQQRKTGSLAPIAVS' A
#
# COMPACT_ATOMS: atom_id res chain seq x y z
N MET A 1 15.76 5.05 2.76
CA MET A 1 15.22 4.17 1.70
C MET A 1 14.28 4.99 0.83
N LYS A 2 14.36 4.91 -0.50
CA LYS A 2 13.42 5.62 -1.38
C LYS A 2 12.00 5.04 -1.18
N PRO A 3 10.96 5.88 -1.19
CA PRO A 3 9.59 5.38 -1.17
C PRO A 3 9.33 4.53 -2.42
N TYR A 4 8.51 3.49 -2.27
CA TYR A 4 7.94 2.79 -3.42
C TYR A 4 7.22 3.74 -4.37
N SER A 5 7.22 3.42 -5.66
CA SER A 5 6.52 4.20 -6.69
C SER A 5 5.03 4.32 -6.39
N LEU A 6 4.40 5.37 -6.92
CA LEU A 6 2.95 5.55 -6.85
C LEU A 6 2.21 4.39 -7.53
N ASP A 7 2.73 3.90 -8.67
CA ASP A 7 2.18 2.74 -9.36
C ASP A 7 2.05 1.52 -8.45
N LEU A 8 3.14 1.13 -7.76
CA LEU A 8 3.13 -0.02 -6.87
C LEU A 8 2.11 0.17 -5.73
N ARG A 9 2.07 1.37 -5.15
CA ARG A 9 1.12 1.73 -4.08
C ARG A 9 -0.33 1.60 -4.55
N THR A 10 -0.64 2.11 -5.74
CA THR A 10 -1.98 2.02 -6.34
C THR A 10 -2.41 0.57 -6.56
N ARG A 11 -1.54 -0.25 -7.16
CA ARG A 11 -1.85 -1.67 -7.42
C ARG A 11 -2.04 -2.47 -6.13
N VAL A 12 -1.21 -2.20 -5.11
CA VAL A 12 -1.33 -2.83 -3.78
C VAL A 12 -2.63 -2.42 -3.07
N ALA A 13 -3.00 -1.14 -3.14
CA ALA A 13 -4.24 -0.64 -2.55
C ALA A 13 -5.47 -1.30 -3.20
N ALA A 14 -5.54 -1.29 -4.54
CA ALA A 14 -6.63 -1.92 -5.28
C ALA A 14 -6.77 -3.42 -4.98
N ALA A 15 -5.65 -4.16 -4.87
CA ALA A 15 -5.68 -5.57 -4.50
C ALA A 15 -6.20 -5.80 -3.07
N CYS A 16 -5.95 -4.86 -2.14
CA CYS A 16 -6.49 -4.92 -0.78
C CYS A 16 -8.00 -4.64 -0.69
N GLU A 17 -8.60 -4.04 -1.72
CA GLU A 17 -10.04 -3.72 -1.77
C GLU A 17 -10.88 -4.85 -2.39
N GLN A 18 -10.24 -5.82 -3.04
CA GLN A 18 -10.92 -7.00 -3.57
C GLN A 18 -11.56 -7.81 -2.44
N VAL A 19 -12.79 -8.28 -2.66
CA VAL A 19 -13.55 -9.08 -1.69
C VAL A 19 -12.78 -10.36 -1.36
N GLY A 20 -12.58 -10.63 -0.07
CA GLY A 20 -11.85 -11.81 0.40
C GLY A 20 -10.33 -11.66 0.45
N SER A 21 -9.75 -10.54 0.02
CA SER A 21 -8.30 -10.33 0.05
C SER A 21 -7.72 -10.33 1.46
N ARG A 22 -6.69 -11.16 1.68
CA ARG A 22 -5.87 -11.12 2.89
C ARG A 22 -4.59 -10.33 2.65
N GLN A 23 -4.21 -9.48 3.60
CA GLN A 23 -3.01 -8.63 3.47
C GLN A 23 -1.72 -9.45 3.26
N GLN A 24 -1.64 -10.66 3.80
CA GLN A 24 -0.48 -11.55 3.61
C GLN A 24 -0.35 -12.02 2.16
N GLU A 25 -1.47 -12.38 1.53
CA GLU A 25 -1.48 -12.80 0.12
C GLU A 25 -1.16 -11.64 -0.81
N VAL A 26 -1.69 -10.44 -0.52
CA VAL A 26 -1.33 -9.22 -1.26
C VAL A 26 0.16 -8.90 -1.08
N ALA A 27 0.69 -9.01 0.14
CA ALA A 27 2.11 -8.80 0.41
C ALA A 27 3.00 -9.74 -0.41
N ALA A 28 2.69 -11.04 -0.41
CA ALA A 28 3.40 -12.03 -1.21
C ALA A 28 3.30 -11.75 -2.71
N ARG A 29 2.10 -11.43 -3.22
CA ARG A 29 1.85 -11.14 -4.65
C ARG A 29 2.68 -9.97 -5.18
N PHE A 30 2.91 -8.95 -4.37
CA PHE A 30 3.61 -7.73 -4.77
C PHE A 30 5.06 -7.66 -4.26
N GLY A 31 5.54 -8.67 -3.53
CA GLY A 31 6.89 -8.66 -2.95
C GLY A 31 7.10 -7.54 -1.92
N VAL A 32 6.05 -7.15 -1.19
CA VAL A 32 6.08 -6.09 -0.18
C VAL A 32 5.81 -6.65 1.21
N SER A 33 6.17 -5.90 2.25
CA SER A 33 5.86 -6.31 3.62
C SER A 33 4.40 -5.99 4.00
N VAL A 34 3.81 -6.82 4.87
CA VAL A 34 2.48 -6.53 5.46
C VAL A 34 2.49 -5.19 6.21
N SER A 35 3.61 -4.84 6.86
CA SER A 35 3.78 -3.54 7.53
C SER A 35 3.70 -2.37 6.56
N PHE A 36 4.21 -2.50 5.34
CA PHE A 36 4.04 -1.49 4.30
C PHE A 36 2.55 -1.33 3.94
N ILE A 37 1.82 -2.43 3.74
CA ILE A 37 0.38 -2.40 3.45
C ILE A 37 -0.41 -1.71 4.55
N LYS A 38 -0.13 -2.03 5.82
CA LYS A 38 -0.79 -1.39 6.97
C LYS A 38 -0.57 0.12 6.98
N LYS A 39 0.67 0.57 6.76
CA LYS A 39 1.01 2.00 6.70
C LYS A 39 0.32 2.69 5.52
N LEU A 40 0.32 2.06 4.35
CA LEU A 40 -0.32 2.58 3.14
C LEU A 40 -1.82 2.80 3.36
N ARG A 41 -2.54 1.81 3.89
CA ARG A 41 -3.98 1.92 4.16
C ARG A 41 -4.29 2.92 5.27
N HIS A 42 -3.45 3.00 6.30
CA HIS A 42 -3.59 4.02 7.34
C HIS A 42 -3.44 5.43 6.75
N GLN A 43 -2.41 5.65 5.91
CA GLN A 43 -2.21 6.91 5.23
C GLN A 43 -3.38 7.27 4.31
N GLN A 44 -3.83 6.32 3.48
CA GLN A 44 -4.96 6.52 2.56
C GLN A 44 -6.21 6.95 3.33
N ARG A 45 -6.54 6.29 4.45
CA ARG A 45 -7.69 6.69 5.29
C ARG A 45 -7.53 8.06 5.94
N LYS A 46 -6.31 8.43 6.31
CA LYS A 46 -6.02 9.72 6.97
C LYS A 46 -5.99 10.89 5.99
N THR A 47 -5.53 10.66 4.76
CA THR A 47 -5.17 11.75 3.81
C THR A 47 -5.93 11.70 2.50
N GLY A 48 -6.64 10.61 2.21
CA GLY A 48 -7.21 10.33 0.89
C GLY A 48 -6.19 9.99 -0.19
N SER A 49 -4.88 10.01 0.12
CA SER A 49 -3.81 9.89 -0.87
C SER A 49 -2.96 8.64 -0.69
N LEU A 50 -2.60 8.03 -1.82
CA LEU A 50 -1.64 6.93 -1.91
C LEU A 50 -0.23 7.40 -2.26
N ALA A 51 -0.06 8.69 -2.62
CA ALA A 51 1.24 9.25 -2.96
C ALA A 51 2.17 9.19 -1.75
N PRO A 52 3.48 8.92 -1.94
CA PRO A 52 4.42 9.05 -0.85
C PRO A 52 4.38 10.48 -0.30
N ILE A 53 4.30 10.59 1.02
CA ILE A 53 4.54 11.88 1.69
C ILE A 53 6.02 12.17 1.47
N ALA A 54 6.31 13.19 0.69
CA ALA A 54 7.67 13.71 0.60
C ALA A 54 8.05 14.18 2.00
N VAL A 55 9.03 13.52 2.60
CA VAL A 55 9.74 14.10 3.75
C VAL A 55 10.71 15.11 3.13
N SER A 56 10.37 16.39 3.28
CA SER A 56 11.29 17.50 2.99
C SER A 56 12.49 17.46 3.92
#